data_AF-A0A452XSR6-F1
#
_entry.id   AF-A0A452XSR6-F1
#
_cell.length_a   1.000
_cell.length_b   1.000
_cell.length_c   1.000
_cell.angle_alpha   90.00
_cell.angle_beta   90.00
_cell.angle_gamma   90.00
#
_symmetry.space_group_name_H-M   'P 1'
#
loop_
_entity.id
_entity.type
_entity.pdbx_description
1 polymer ?
#
loop_
_entity_poly.entity_id
_entity_poly.type
_entity_poly.pdbx_seq_one_letter_code
_entity_poly.pdbx_strand_id
1 'polypeptide(L)'
;MDGYEFERAELAALERVVADPSAKAMSLTFSLLRRITNDFSSESQIGHGAFAVVYLGVLPSGSCVAVKKLHSVIGLDEDEF
;
A
#
# COMPACT_ATOMS: atom_id res chain seq x y z
N MET A 1 -22.33 -0.20 -14.04
CA MET A 1 -20.95 -0.68 -14.15
C MET A 1 -20.25 -0.24 -12.89
N ASP A 2 -20.07 -1.18 -11.99
CA ASP A 2 -19.78 -1.02 -10.57
C ASP A 2 -18.28 -0.94 -10.28
N GLY A 3 -17.90 -0.17 -9.26
CA GLY A 3 -16.50 0.11 -8.89
C GLY A 3 -15.65 -1.14 -8.57
N TYR A 4 -16.28 -2.31 -8.47
CA TYR A 4 -15.64 -3.59 -8.23
C TYR A 4 -14.69 -4.03 -9.35
N GLU A 5 -15.01 -3.75 -10.61
CA GLU A 5 -14.16 -4.11 -11.76
C GLU A 5 -12.87 -3.29 -11.80
N PHE A 6 -12.95 -2.02 -11.40
CA PHE A 6 -11.81 -1.11 -11.39
C PHE A 6 -10.76 -1.54 -10.33
N GLU A 7 -11.21 -1.87 -9.13
CA GLU A 7 -10.32 -2.42 -8.09
C GLU A 7 -9.72 -3.78 -8.48
N ARG A 8 -10.46 -4.61 -9.23
CA ARG A 8 -9.97 -5.92 -9.69
C ARG A 8 -8.79 -5.77 -10.65
N ALA A 9 -8.88 -4.81 -11.57
CA ALA A 9 -7.81 -4.53 -12.53
C ALA A 9 -6.55 -4.00 -11.83
N GLU A 10 -6.72 -3.14 -10.82
CA GLU A 10 -5.61 -2.59 -10.06
C GLU A 10 -4.89 -3.65 -9.21
N LEU A 11 -5.66 -4.54 -8.54
CA LEU A 11 -5.10 -5.70 -7.85
C LEU A 11 -4.28 -6.59 -8.79
N ALA A 12 -4.82 -6.89 -9.98
CA ALA A 12 -4.13 -7.72 -10.96
C ALA A 12 -2.85 -7.06 -11.49
N ALA A 13 -2.83 -5.73 -11.61
CA ALA A 13 -1.62 -4.99 -11.97
C ALA A 13 -0.58 -5.05 -10.85
N LEU A 14 -0.99 -4.88 -9.58
CA LEU A 14 -0.09 -4.98 -8.43
C LEU A 14 0.53 -6.37 -8.30
N GLU A 15 -0.25 -7.45 -8.48
CA GLU A 15 0.24 -8.83 -8.51
C GLU A 15 1.37 -9.02 -9.55
N ARG A 16 1.21 -8.46 -10.75
CA ARG A 16 2.25 -8.53 -11.79
C ARG A 16 3.51 -7.77 -11.40
N VAL A 17 3.35 -6.59 -10.79
CA VAL A 17 4.49 -5.78 -10.32
C VAL A 17 5.25 -6.48 -9.21
N VAL A 18 4.56 -7.13 -8.27
CA VAL A 18 5.22 -7.89 -7.20
C VAL A 18 5.97 -9.11 -7.74
N ALA A 19 5.46 -9.75 -8.79
CA ALA A 19 6.09 -10.92 -9.41
C ALA A 19 7.27 -10.59 -10.34
N ASP A 20 7.42 -9.34 -10.79
CA ASP A 20 8.45 -8.93 -11.74
C ASP A 20 9.49 -7.99 -11.09
N PRO A 21 10.73 -8.45 -10.85
CA PRO A 21 11.77 -7.62 -10.22
C PRO A 21 12.22 -6.44 -11.09
N SER A 22 11.87 -6.43 -12.38
CA SER A 22 12.15 -5.33 -13.31
C SER A 22 10.99 -4.33 -13.46
N ALA A 23 9.87 -4.58 -12.78
CA ALA A 23 8.71 -3.72 -12.85
C ALA A 23 9.02 -2.30 -12.35
N LYS A 24 8.38 -1.32 -13.01
CA LYS A 24 8.45 0.08 -12.59
C LYS A 24 7.46 0.34 -11.47
N ALA A 25 7.73 1.38 -10.68
CA ALA A 25 6.79 1.88 -9.69
C ALA A 25 5.42 2.21 -10.34
N MET A 26 4.35 1.85 -9.66
CA MET A 26 2.98 2.12 -10.08
C MET A 26 2.25 2.97 -9.04
N SER A 27 1.36 3.83 -9.50
CA SER A 27 0.44 4.54 -8.60
C SER A 27 -0.66 3.57 -8.16
N LEU A 28 -1.04 3.65 -6.89
CA LEU A 28 -2.07 2.81 -6.27
C LEU A 28 -3.12 3.69 -5.62
N THR A 29 -4.38 3.29 -5.71
CA THR A 29 -5.47 3.96 -5.01
C THR A 29 -5.41 3.70 -3.52
N PHE A 30 -5.83 4.68 -2.72
CA PHE A 30 -5.94 4.51 -1.27
C PHE A 30 -6.94 3.40 -0.89
N SER A 31 -8.03 3.24 -1.66
CA SER A 31 -9.02 2.17 -1.47
C SER A 31 -8.40 0.78 -1.58
N LEU A 32 -7.54 0.57 -2.58
CA LEU A 32 -6.78 -0.68 -2.70
C LEU A 32 -5.90 -0.91 -1.47
N LEU A 33 -5.16 0.11 -1.03
CA LEU A 33 -4.28 0.00 0.13
C LEU A 33 -5.06 -0.36 1.41
N ARG A 34 -6.24 0.26 1.63
CA ARG A 34 -7.15 -0.12 2.73
C ARG A 34 -7.54 -1.59 2.60
N ARG A 35 -7.95 -2.03 1.42
CA ARG A 35 -8.41 -3.40 1.20
C ARG A 35 -7.34 -4.45 1.52
N ILE A 36 -6.11 -4.28 1.02
CA ILE A 36 -5.05 -5.29 1.22
C ILE A 36 -4.49 -5.30 2.65
N THR A 37 -4.69 -4.23 3.42
CA THR A 37 -4.21 -4.07 4.81
C THR A 37 -5.30 -4.25 5.87
N ASN A 38 -6.45 -4.82 5.50
CA ASN A 38 -7.62 -4.93 6.38
C ASN A 38 -7.98 -3.58 7.04
N ASP A 39 -8.14 -2.56 6.21
CA ASP A 39 -8.40 -1.16 6.59
C ASP A 39 -7.34 -0.55 7.52
N PHE A 40 -6.06 -0.85 7.27
CA PHE A 40 -4.96 -0.47 8.16
C PHE A 40 -5.18 -0.92 9.61
N SER A 41 -5.76 -2.11 9.79
CA SER A 41 -5.99 -2.72 11.10
C SER A 41 -4.67 -2.91 11.86
N SER A 42 -4.73 -2.79 13.19
CA SER A 42 -3.60 -3.10 14.07
C SER A 42 -3.11 -4.54 13.92
N GLU A 43 -3.97 -5.47 13.52
CA GLU A 43 -3.58 -6.86 13.23
C GLU A 43 -2.64 -6.96 12.03
N SER A 44 -2.73 -6.02 11.08
CA SER A 44 -1.84 -5.94 9.94
C SER A 44 -0.59 -5.11 10.25
N GLN A 45 -0.46 -4.48 11.42
CA GLN A 45 0.70 -3.66 11.73
C GLN A 45 1.94 -4.53 11.99
N ILE A 46 2.98 -4.32 11.19
CA ILE A 46 4.26 -5.04 11.29
C ILE A 46 5.43 -4.14 11.69
N GLY A 47 5.22 -2.83 11.76
CA GLY A 47 6.23 -1.88 12.23
C GLY A 47 5.65 -0.53 12.61
N HIS A 48 6.29 0.13 13.58
CA HIS A 48 5.94 1.48 14.01
C HIS A 48 7.21 2.29 14.22
N GLY A 49 7.26 3.51 13.68
CA GLY A 49 8.37 4.43 13.90
C GLY A 49 7.90 5.87 13.95
N ALA A 50 8.86 6.77 14.16
CA ALA A 50 8.61 8.20 14.31
C ALA A 50 7.92 8.85 13.09
N PHE A 51 8.08 8.27 11.90
CA PHE A 51 7.61 8.86 10.64
C PHE A 51 6.50 8.08 9.95
N ALA A 52 6.27 6.83 10.36
CA ALA A 52 5.33 5.96 9.67
C ALA A 52 4.87 4.78 10.51
N VAL A 53 3.74 4.23 10.10
CA VAL A 53 3.30 2.88 10.47
C VAL A 53 3.44 1.98 9.24
N VAL A 54 3.97 0.77 9.41
CA VAL A 54 4.09 -0.22 8.34
C VAL A 54 3.07 -1.32 8.57
N TYR A 55 2.25 -1.58 7.55
CA TYR A 55 1.21 -2.60 7.54
C TYR A 55 1.55 -3.71 6.55
N LEU A 56 1.21 -4.94 6.89
CA LEU A 56 1.20 -6.10 6.01
C LEU A 56 0.01 -5.98 5.07
N GLY A 57 0.29 -5.87 3.78
CA GLY A 57 -0.67 -6.07 2.72
C GLY A 57 -0.67 -7.52 2.25
N VAL A 58 -1.83 -8.15 2.15
CA VAL A 58 -1.98 -9.50 1.61
C VAL A 58 -2.74 -9.44 0.29
N LEU A 59 -2.10 -9.88 -0.79
CA LEU A 59 -2.72 -9.96 -2.12
C LEU A 59 -3.55 -11.25 -2.25
N PRO A 60 -4.49 -11.32 -3.22
CA PRO A 60 -5.28 -12.54 -3.45
C PRO A 60 -4.44 -13.80 -3.72
N SER A 61 -3.25 -13.66 -4.30
CA SER A 61 -2.30 -14.78 -4.47
C SER A 61 -1.70 -15.32 -3.17
N GLY A 62 -1.88 -14.60 -2.05
CA GLY A 62 -1.17 -14.83 -0.78
C GLY A 62 0.18 -14.13 -0.71
N SER A 63 0.61 -13.47 -1.78
CA SER A 63 1.83 -12.64 -1.77
C SER A 63 1.68 -11.49 -0.77
N CYS A 64 2.74 -11.26 -0.01
CA CYS A 64 2.75 -10.26 1.06
C CYS A 64 3.57 -9.04 0.62
N VAL A 65 3.06 -7.85 0.93
CA VAL A 65 3.73 -6.56 0.70
C VAL A 65 3.78 -5.73 1.98
N ALA A 66 4.75 -4.83 2.09
CA ALA A 66 4.79 -3.83 3.14
C ALA A 66 4.19 -2.51 2.65
N VAL A 67 3.16 -2.02 3.34
CA VAL A 67 2.51 -0.73 3.07
C VAL A 67 2.93 0.26 4.15
N LYS A 68 3.78 1.22 3.78
CA LYS A 68 4.27 2.27 4.69
C LYS A 68 3.34 3.49 4.64
N LYS A 69 2.55 3.70 5.69
CA LYS A 69 1.68 4.86 5.87
C LYS A 69 2.44 5.93 6.65
N LEU A 70 2.81 7.01 5.96
CA LEU A 70 3.52 8.13 6.58
C LEU A 70 2.57 8.88 7.53
N HIS A 71 3.11 9.34 8.66
CA HIS A 71 2.39 10.26 9.53
C HIS A 71 2.24 11.61 8.83
N SER A 72 1.13 12.31 9.07
CA SER A 72 1.03 13.72 8.72
C SER A 72 1.90 14.51 9.70
N VAL A 73 3.19 14.62 9.41
CA VAL A 73 4.09 15.43 10.22
C VAL A 73 3.95 16.87 9.73
N ILE A 74 3.19 17.67 10.48
CA ILE A 74 3.12 19.11 10.26
C ILE A 74 4.52 19.65 10.60
N GLY A 75 5.33 20.01 9.60
CA GLY A 75 6.67 20.59 9.79
C GLY A 75 7.82 19.99 8.96
N LEU A 76 7.56 19.12 7.98
CA LEU A 76 8.53 18.86 6.90
C LEU A 76 8.11 19.66 5.67
N ASP A 77 8.23 20.99 5.75
CA ASP A 77 8.35 21.80 4.54
C ASP A 77 9.62 21.33 3.83
N GLU A 78 9.52 21.05 2.53
CA GLU A 78 10.59 20.48 1.70
C GLU A 78 11.78 21.46 1.46
N ASP A 79 11.95 22.47 2.33
CA ASP A 79 12.85 23.63 2.15
C ASP A 79 14.00 23.70 3.17
N GLU A 80 14.43 22.59 3.78
CA GLU A 80 15.69 22.55 4.54
C GLU A 80 16.62 21.41 4.11
N PHE A 81 17.33 21.63 2.98
CA PHE A 81 18.70 21.17 2.73
C PHE A 81 19.44 22.15 1.84
#